data_AF-A0A1F6FNM1-F1
#
_entry.id   AF-A0A1F6FNM1-F1
#
_cell.length_a   1.000
_cell.length_b   1.000
_cell.length_c   1.000
_cell.angle_alpha   90.00
_cell.angle_beta   90.00
_cell.angle_gamma   90.00
#
_symmetry.space_group_name_H-M   'P 1'
#
loop_
_entity.id
_entity.type
_entity.pdbx_description
1 polymer ?
#
loop_
_entity_poly.entity_id
_entity_poly.type
_entity_poly.pdbx_seq_one_letter_code
_entity_poly.pdbx_strand_id
1 'polypeptide(L)'
;MSTATINISPKIYRTIDNWAVKEGRGIDDVAKELLEIGWRIRLSHLDFEWLKMIRQAEEDIRYGRTTGPYRSKEELQNALDELK
;
A
#
# COMPACT_ATOMS: atom_id res chain seq x y z
N MET A 1 26.34 10.97 -12.52
CA MET A 1 25.36 10.58 -11.49
C MET A 1 25.13 11.78 -10.59
N SER A 2 23.89 12.21 -10.35
CA SER A 2 23.60 13.21 -9.32
C SER A 2 23.44 12.50 -7.98
N THR A 3 24.07 13.02 -6.94
CA THR A 3 23.93 12.56 -5.56
C THR A 3 23.02 13.52 -4.81
N ALA A 4 21.98 12.99 -4.16
CA ALA A 4 21.08 13.76 -3.31
C ALA A 4 21.25 13.30 -1.86
N THR A 5 21.43 14.25 -0.95
CA THR A 5 21.46 13.97 0.50
C THR A 5 20.08 14.24 1.07
N ILE A 6 19.53 13.26 1.77
CA ILE A 6 18.19 13.36 2.37
C ILE A 6 18.33 13.18 3.88
N ASN A 7 17.87 14.17 4.63
CA ASN A 7 17.82 14.08 6.08
C ASN A 7 16.51 13.40 6.49
N ILE A 8 16.62 12.19 7.05
CA ILE A 8 15.48 11.44 7.59
C ILE A 8 15.65 11.24 9.09
N SER A 9 14.53 11.06 9.81
CA SER A 9 14.59 10.79 11.24
C SER A 9 15.26 9.43 11.53
N PRO A 10 15.94 9.27 12.68
CA PRO A 10 16.56 8.00 13.08
C PRO A 10 15.57 6.83 13.19
N LYS A 11 14.27 7.12 13.40
CA LYS A 11 13.21 6.11 13.42
C LYS A 11 12.93 5.59 12.01
N ILE A 12 12.80 6.48 11.03
CA ILE A 12 12.57 6.10 9.64
C ILE A 12 13.77 5.33 9.10
N TYR A 13 14.99 5.80 9.38
CA TYR A 13 16.22 5.10 9.00
C TYR A 13 16.22 3.64 9.48
N ARG A 14 15.94 3.42 10.78
CA ARG A 14 15.86 2.06 11.36
C ARG A 14 14.80 1.19 10.70
N THR A 15 13.66 1.75 10.31
CA THR A 15 12.64 0.99 9.58
C THR A 15 13.12 0.54 8.20
N ILE A 16 13.77 1.44 7.45
CA ILE A 16 14.32 1.15 6.12
C ILE A 16 15.42 0.08 6.23
N ASP A 17 16.32 0.23 7.20
CA ASP A 17 17.42 -0.70 7.46
C ASP A 17 16.90 -2.11 7.79
N ASN A 18 15.91 -2.22 8.69
CA ASN A 18 15.30 -3.51 9.03
C ASN A 18 14.62 -4.18 7.81
N TRP A 19 13.99 -3.39 6.92
CA TRP A 19 13.40 -3.92 5.69
C TRP A 19 14.47 -4.38 4.70
N ALA A 20 15.51 -3.59 4.51
CA ALA A 20 16.63 -3.95 3.66
C ALA A 20 17.28 -5.27 4.11
N VAL A 21 17.52 -5.43 5.42
CA VAL A 21 18.02 -6.69 6.00
C VAL A 21 17.05 -7.85 5.76
N LYS A 22 15.76 -7.64 6.01
CA LYS A 22 14.74 -8.70 5.85
C LYS A 22 14.62 -9.18 4.40
N GLU A 23 14.77 -8.28 3.43
CA GLU A 23 14.66 -8.59 2.00
C GLU A 23 15.99 -8.96 1.35
N GLY A 24 17.11 -8.85 2.07
CA GLY A 24 18.45 -9.09 1.53
C GLY A 24 18.86 -8.05 0.46
N ARG A 25 18.40 -6.81 0.60
CA ARG A 25 18.60 -5.72 -0.36
C ARG A 25 19.49 -4.61 0.21
N GLY A 26 20.05 -3.77 -0.66
CA GLY A 26 20.78 -2.57 -0.24
C GLY A 26 19.85 -1.50 0.33
N ILE A 27 20.28 -0.82 1.40
CA ILE A 27 19.47 0.22 2.07
C ILE A 27 19.11 1.37 1.11
N ASP A 28 20.00 1.72 0.19
CA ASP A 28 19.77 2.79 -0.79
C ASP A 28 18.66 2.42 -1.79
N ASP A 29 18.55 1.15 -2.17
CA ASP A 29 17.52 0.70 -3.11
C ASP A 29 16.14 0.71 -2.45
N VAL A 30 16.05 0.26 -1.20
CA VAL A 30 14.82 0.32 -0.40
C VAL A 30 14.43 1.78 -0.14
N ALA A 31 15.40 2.65 0.18
CA ALA A 31 15.14 4.07 0.39
C ALA A 31 14.61 4.76 -0.87
N LYS A 32 15.18 4.48 -2.05
CA LYS A 32 14.69 5.02 -3.33
C LYS A 32 13.28 4.56 -3.64
N GLU A 33 12.99 3.27 -3.47
CA GLU A 33 11.65 2.71 -3.70
C GLU A 33 10.60 3.39 -2.82
N LEU A 34 10.90 3.55 -1.52
CA LEU A 34 10.01 4.22 -0.59
C LEU A 34 9.78 5.71 -0.93
N LEU A 35 10.82 6.40 -1.39
CA LEU A 35 10.71 7.78 -1.87
C LEU A 35 9.84 7.88 -3.12
N GLU A 36 10.00 6.95 -4.07
CA GLU A 36 9.17 6.89 -5.27
C GLU A 36 7.71 6.59 -4.93
N ILE A 37 7.44 5.67 -4.01
CA ILE A 37 6.09 5.38 -3.51
C ILE A 37 5.50 6.64 -2.87
N GLY A 38 6.21 7.27 -1.94
CA GLY A 38 5.76 8.51 -1.29
C GLY A 38 5.50 9.65 -2.28
N TRP A 39 6.36 9.78 -3.29
CA TRP A 39 6.20 10.75 -4.37
C TRP A 39 4.98 10.44 -5.24
N ARG A 40 4.78 9.18 -5.63
CA ARG A 40 3.61 8.75 -6.41
C ARG A 40 2.33 8.99 -5.64
N ILE A 41 2.27 8.68 -4.34
CA ILE A 41 1.11 8.95 -3.48
C ILE A 41 0.81 10.45 -3.48
N ARG A 42 1.84 11.29 -3.27
CA ARG A 42 1.70 12.75 -3.31
C ARG A 42 1.18 13.26 -4.66
N LEU A 43 1.70 12.76 -5.78
CA LEU A 43 1.31 13.20 -7.11
C LEU A 43 -0.09 12.73 -7.53
N SER A 44 -0.46 11.51 -7.14
CA SER A 44 -1.71 10.88 -7.55
C SER A 44 -2.93 11.36 -6.76
N HIS A 45 -2.74 12.25 -5.77
CA HIS A 45 -3.80 12.67 -4.83
C HIS A 45 -4.48 11.48 -4.14
N LEU A 46 -3.81 10.33 -4.12
CA LEU A 46 -4.29 9.13 -3.45
C LEU A 46 -4.29 9.40 -1.96
N ASP A 47 -5.48 9.47 -1.38
CA ASP A 47 -5.65 9.63 0.05
C ASP A 47 -5.04 8.42 0.77
N PHE A 48 -4.27 8.68 1.84
CA PHE A 48 -3.76 7.63 2.71
C PHE A 48 -4.88 6.76 3.28
N GLU A 49 -6.08 7.33 3.47
CA GLU A 49 -7.25 6.57 3.87
C GLU A 49 -7.70 5.57 2.79
N TRP A 50 -7.60 5.93 1.51
CA TRP A 50 -7.86 5.01 0.40
C TRP A 50 -6.87 3.83 0.38
N LEU A 51 -5.59 4.08 0.65
CA LEU A 51 -4.59 3.02 0.74
C LEU A 51 -4.83 2.10 1.95
N LYS A 52 -5.28 2.65 3.09
CA LYS A 52 -5.70 1.84 4.24
C LYS A 52 -6.91 0.98 3.89
N MET A 53 -7.91 1.53 3.20
CA MET A 53 -9.10 0.78 2.77
C MET A 53 -8.73 -0.38 1.84
N ILE A 54 -7.85 -0.16 0.86
CA ILE A 54 -7.38 -1.24 -0.04
C ILE A 54 -6.67 -2.32 0.76
N ARG A 55 -5.74 -1.95 1.66
CA ARG A 55 -5.00 -2.92 2.48
C ARG A 55 -5.94 -3.72 3.39
N GLN A 56 -6.94 -3.07 3.98
CA GLN A 56 -7.94 -3.75 4.79
C GLN A 56 -8.75 -4.75 3.96
N ALA A 57 -9.18 -4.36 2.75
CA ALA A 57 -9.89 -5.25 1.84
C ALA A 57 -9.03 -6.46 1.42
N GLU A 58 -7.73 -6.27 1.16
CA GLU A 58 -6.81 -7.38 0.86
C GLU A 58 -6.65 -8.34 2.05
N GLU A 59 -6.57 -7.83 3.28
CA GLU A 59 -6.55 -8.64 4.49
C GLU A 59 -7.87 -9.39 4.68
N ASP A 60 -9.01 -8.75 4.42
CA ASP A 60 -10.32 -9.39 4.51
C ASP A 60 -10.49 -10.51 3.51
N ILE A 61 -10.01 -10.34 2.27
CA ILE A 61 -9.94 -11.40 1.26
C ILE A 61 -9.04 -12.54 1.75
N ARG A 62 -7.85 -12.23 2.27
CA ARG A 62 -6.87 -13.21 2.75
C ARG A 62 -7.43 -14.06 3.90
N TYR A 63 -8.19 -13.45 4.80
CA TYR A 63 -8.77 -14.11 5.97
C TYR A 63 -10.21 -14.61 5.75
N GLY A 64 -10.74 -14.53 4.52
CA GLY A 64 -12.08 -15.00 4.18
C GLY A 64 -13.22 -14.25 4.88
N ARG A 65 -12.99 -12.98 5.25
CA ARG A 65 -13.99 -12.09 5.87
C ARG A 65 -14.88 -11.37 4.85
N THR A 66 -14.72 -11.69 3.57
CA THR A 66 -15.55 -11.14 2.49
C THR A 66 -16.84 -11.95 2.32
N THR A 67 -17.89 -11.31 1.83
CA THR A 67 -19.03 -12.04 1.27
C THR A 67 -18.55 -12.94 0.13
N GLY A 68 -19.13 -14.14 0.03
CA GLY A 68 -18.75 -15.11 -1.00
C GLY A 68 -18.91 -14.56 -2.43
N PRO A 69 -18.39 -15.24 -3.45
CA PRO A 69 -18.46 -14.75 -4.82
C PRO A 69 -19.92 -14.62 -5.27
N TYR A 70 -20.26 -13.48 -5.86
CA TYR A 70 -21.52 -13.29 -6.57
C TYR A 70 -21.57 -14.24 -7.78
N ARG A 71 -22.69 -14.95 -7.93
CA ARG A 71 -22.86 -16.02 -8.93
C ARG A 71 -23.38 -15.50 -10.28
N SER A 72 -23.91 -14.28 -10.32
CA SER A 72 -24.31 -13.62 -11.55
C SER A 72 -24.16 -12.10 -11.50
N LYS A 73 -24.26 -11.47 -12.66
CA LYS A 73 -24.28 -10.01 -12.79
C LYS A 73 -25.48 -9.40 -12.08
N GLU A 74 -26.65 -10.05 -12.12
CA GLU A 74 -27.84 -9.59 -11.39
C GLU A 74 -27.64 -9.64 -9.87
N GLU A 75 -26.98 -10.67 -9.35
CA GLU A 75 -26.71 -10.79 -7.91
C GLU A 75 -25.78 -9.67 -7.41
N LEU A 76 -24.72 -9.37 -8.18
CA LEU A 76 -23.85 -8.23 -7.90
C LEU A 76 -24.62 -6.90 -7.99
N GLN A 77 -25.46 -6.73 -9.00
CA GLN A 77 -26.21 -5.49 -9.19
C GLN A 77 -27.21 -5.24 -8.05
N ASN A 78 -27.91 -6.28 -7.62
CA ASN A 78 -28.83 -6.19 -6.48
C ASN A 78 -28.10 -5.82 -5.18
N ALA A 79 -26.94 -6.43 -4.92
CA ALA A 79 -26.12 -6.09 -3.76
C ALA A 79 -25.60 -4.64 -3.81
N LEU A 80 -25.28 -4.12 -5.00
CA LEU A 80 -24.90 -2.71 -5.19
C LEU A 80 -26.07 -1.74 -4.97
N ASP A 81 -27.29 -2.14 -5.36
CA ASP A 81 -28.48 -1.33 -5.17
C ASP A 81 -28.96 -1.30 -3.71
N GLU A 82 -28.68 -2.34 -2.91
CA GLU A 82 -28.92 -2.36 -1.46
C GLU A 82 -27.98 -1.43 -0.65
N LEU A 83 -26.88 -0.95 -1.24
CA LEU A 83 -25.93 -0.04 -0.61
C LEU A 83 -26.27 1.45 -0.80
N LYS A 84 -27.32 1.79 -1.56
CA LYS A 84 -27.81 3.16 -1.77
C LYS A 84 -28.77 3.61 -0.68
#